data_AF-A0A392PEH4-F1
#
_entry.id   AF-A0A392PEH4-F1
#
_cell.length_a   1.000
_cell.length_b   1.000
_cell.length_c   1.000
_cell.angle_alpha   90.00
_cell.angle_beta   90.00
_cell.angle_gamma   90.00
#
_symmetry.space_group_name_H-M   'P 1'
#
loop_
_entity.id
_entity.type
_entity.pdbx_description
1 polymer ?
#
loop_
_entity_poly.entity_id
_entity_poly.type
_entity_poly.pdbx_seq_one_letter_code
_entity_poly.pdbx_strand_id
1 'polypeptide(L)' 'MESGEHMPNKAKFVGELVRVAAPGGTIIIVTWCHRDLRPDEKSLQPWEENLLKKICDSFYLPEWCSTAEYVKLLETMSLQ' A
#
# COMPACT_ATOMS: atom_id res chain seq x y z
N MET A 1 10.85 2.98 11.80
CA MET A 1 10.45 1.56 11.72
C MET A 1 9.73 1.42 10.40
N GLU A 2 10.38 0.79 9.43
CA GLU A 2 9.79 0.39 8.14
C GLU A 2 8.77 -0.71 8.44
N SER A 3 7.55 -0.60 7.92
CA SER A 3 6.44 -1.47 8.37
C SER A 3 5.35 -1.60 7.31
N GLY A 4 4.99 -0.49 6.65
CA GLY A 4 3.89 -0.48 5.68
C GLY A 4 4.10 -1.44 4.51
N GLU A 5 5.31 -1.52 3.99
CA GLU A 5 5.74 -2.40 2.91
C GLU A 5 5.73 -3.87 3.34
N HIS A 6 6.09 -4.16 4.60
CA HIS A 6 6.16 -5.51 5.15
C HIS A 6 4.79 -6.12 5.48
N MET A 7 3.72 -5.32 5.56
CA MET A 7 2.39 -5.84 5.89
C MET A 7 1.74 -6.49 4.65
N PRO A 8 1.47 -7.80 4.61
CA PRO A 8 0.91 -8.45 3.42
C PRO A 8 -0.56 -8.10 3.20
N ASN A 9 -1.29 -7.76 4.27
CA ASN A 9 -2.69 -7.35 4.19
C ASN A 9 -2.81 -5.85 4.46
N LYS A 10 -2.83 -5.05 3.39
CA LYS A 10 -2.89 -3.58 3.48
C LYS A 10 -4.19 -3.09 4.12
N ALA A 11 -5.32 -3.72 3.83
CA ALA A 11 -6.60 -3.36 4.44
C ALA A 11 -6.59 -3.55 5.97
N LYS A 12 -6.07 -4.68 6.46
CA LYS A 12 -5.92 -4.92 7.90
C LYS A 12 -4.92 -3.93 8.53
N PHE A 13 -3.80 -3.67 7.86
CA PHE A 13 -2.81 -2.72 8.33
C PHE A 13 -3.40 -1.32 8.49
N VAL A 14 -4.03 -0.78 7.44
CA VAL A 14 -4.68 0.53 7.48
C VAL A 14 -5.79 0.55 8.53
N GLY A 15 -6.60 -0.51 8.60
CA GLY A 15 -7.66 -0.62 9.62
C GLY A 15 -7.14 -0.54 11.05
N GLU A 16 -6.00 -1.18 11.34
CA GLU A 16 -5.38 -1.07 12.66
C GLU A 16 -4.82 0.32 12.93
N LEU A 17 -4.28 1.03 11.93
CA LEU A 17 -3.87 2.43 12.08
C LEU A 17 -5.06 3.32 12.43
N VAL A 18 -6.19 3.16 11.74
CA VAL A 18 -7.42 3.92 12.03
C VAL A 18 -7.95 3.61 13.41
N ARG A 19 -7.97 2.33 13.81
CA ARG A 19 -8.48 1.88 15.11
C ARG A 19 -7.69 2.46 16.28
N VAL A 20 -6.37 2.62 16.16
CA VAL A 20 -5.51 3.11 17.25
C VAL A 20 -5.35 4.63 17.24
N ALA A 21 -5.59 5.29 16.10
CA ALA A 21 -5.57 6.74 16.03
C ALA A 21 -6.65 7.33 16.95
N ALA A 22 -6.29 8.35 17.73
CA ALA A 22 -7.27 9.09 18.50
C ALA A 22 -8.26 9.81 17.55
N PRO A 23 -9.50 10.08 17.98
CA PRO A 23 -10.43 10.87 17.20
C PRO A 23 -9.83 12.22 16.77
N GLY A 24 -9.87 12.52 15.46
CA GLY A 24 -9.26 13.72 14.88
C GLY A 24 -7.74 13.65 14.68
N GLY A 25 -7.10 12.51 14.96
CA GLY A 25 -5.68 12.30 14.73
C GLY A 25 -5.31 12.22 13.25
N THR A 26 -4.07 12.60 12.94
CA THR A 26 -3.50 12.50 11.58
C THR A 26 -2.66 11.23 11.46
N ILE A 27 -2.91 10.44 10.41
CA ILE A 27 -2.11 9.27 10.05
C ILE A 27 -1.22 9.66 8.87
N ILE A 28 0.10 9.46 9.02
CA ILE A 28 1.07 9.68 7.95
C ILE A 28 1.69 8.33 7.61
N ILE A 29 1.55 7.89 6.35
CA ILE A 29 2.12 6.65 5.85
C ILE A 29 3.25 6.99 4.88
N VAL A 30 4.46 6.51 5.17
CA VAL A 30 5.61 6.57 4.26
C VAL A 30 6.01 5.12 3.99
N THR A 31 5.79 4.66 2.77
CA THR A 31 5.98 3.27 2.36
C THR A 31 6.35 3.20 0.89
N TRP A 32 6.91 2.07 0.47
CA TRP A 32 7.16 1.79 -0.93
C TRP A 32 5.86 1.34 -1.60
N CYS A 33 5.62 1.87 -2.79
CA CYS A 33 4.47 1.56 -3.64
C CYS A 33 4.97 1.29 -5.06
N HIS A 34 4.22 0.51 -5.83
CA HIS A 34 4.35 0.60 -7.29
C HIS A 34 3.57 1.82 -7.79
N ARG A 35 3.81 2.20 -9.05
CA ARG A 35 3.06 3.30 -9.70
C ARG A 35 1.55 3.00 -9.73
N ASP A 36 0.73 4.04 -9.80
CA ASP A 36 -0.68 3.87 -10.11
C ASP A 36 -0.87 3.33 -11.54
N LEU A 37 -1.93 2.56 -11.73
CA LEU A 37 -2.37 2.12 -13.05
C LEU A 37 -3.06 3.28 -13.77
N ARG A 38 -2.83 3.41 -15.08
CA ARG A 38 -3.63 4.31 -15.90
C ARG A 38 -5.08 3.80 -15.99
N PRO A 39 -6.05 4.67 -16.32
CA PRO A 39 -7.46 4.26 -16.40
C PRO A 39 -7.74 3.10 -17.37
N ASP A 40 -6.90 2.91 -18.39
CA ASP A 40 -6.97 1.85 -19.38
C ASP A 40 -6.17 0.58 -19.01
N GLU A 41 -5.36 0.63 -17.95
CA GLU A 41 -4.57 -0.49 -17.47
C GLU A 41 -5.33 -1.30 -16.40
N LYS A 42 -5.27 -2.63 -16.50
CA LYS A 42 -5.84 -3.57 -15.51
C LYS A 42 -4.80 -4.17 -14.57
N SER A 43 -3.53 -4.10 -14.96
CA SER A 43 -2.37 -4.61 -14.21
C SER A 43 -1.14 -3.81 -14.62
N LEU A 44 -0.05 -4.01 -13.88
CA LEU A 44 1.26 -3.56 -14.32
C LEU A 44 1.69 -4.31 -15.57
N GLN A 45 2.67 -3.76 -16.29
CA GLN A 45 3.25 -4.45 -17.43
C GLN A 45 4.03 -5.68 -16.93
N PRO A 46 4.10 -6.78 -17.70
CA PRO A 46 4.77 -8.00 -17.24
C PRO A 46 6.24 -7.80 -16.81
N TRP A 47 6.95 -6.85 -17.41
CA TRP A 47 8.33 -6.55 -17.02
C TRP A 47 8.42 -5.81 -15.67
N GLU A 48 7.42 -5.01 -15.33
CA GLU A 48 7.32 -4.30 -14.04
C GLU A 48 7.04 -5.30 -12.93
N GLU A 49 6.09 -6.21 -13.13
CA GLU A 49 5.78 -7.28 -12.17
C GLU A 49 7.00 -8.16 -11.91
N ASN A 50 7.73 -8.54 -12.97
CA ASN A 50 8.97 -9.31 -12.85
C ASN A 50 10.07 -8.56 -12.11
N LEU A 51 10.19 -7.24 -12.30
CA LEU A 51 11.14 -6.41 -11.58
C LEU A 51 10.77 -6.31 -10.09
N LEU A 52 9.50 -5.96 -9.80
CA LEU A 52 8.98 -5.87 -8.44
C LEU A 52 9.13 -7.20 -7.70
N LYS A 53 8.83 -8.33 -8.35
CA LYS A 53 9.03 -9.65 -7.76
C LYS A 53 10.48 -9.87 -7.33
N LYS A 54 11.46 -9.52 -8.16
CA LYS A 54 12.89 -9.65 -7.79
C LYS A 54 13.26 -8.78 -6.60
N ILE A 55 12.72 -7.56 -6.54
CA ILE A 55 12.93 -6.65 -5.40
C ILE A 55 12.31 -7.27 -4.14
N CYS A 56 11.04 -7.66 -4.20
CA CYS A 56 10.34 -8.29 -3.08
C CYS A 56 11.04 -9.55 -2.59
N ASP A 57 11.47 -10.43 -3.48
CA ASP A 57 12.20 -11.65 -3.13
C ASP A 57 13.55 -11.34 -2.46
N SER A 58 14.25 -10.26 -2.87
CA SER A 58 15.55 -9.86 -2.31
C SER A 58 15.45 -9.23 -0.92
N PHE A 59 14.37 -8.51 -0.65
CA PHE A 59 14.12 -7.82 0.63
C PHE A 59 13.10 -8.55 1.52
N TYR A 60 12.65 -9.74 1.11
CA TYR A 60 11.62 -10.54 1.80
C TYR A 60 10.32 -9.76 2.04
N LEU A 61 9.91 -8.95 1.06
CA LEU A 61 8.70 -8.14 1.10
C LEU A 61 7.51 -8.88 0.48
N PRO A 62 6.28 -8.64 0.96
CA PRO A 62 5.09 -9.02 0.22
C PRO A 62 4.91 -8.14 -1.03
N GLU A 63 3.89 -8.45 -1.82
CA GLU A 63 3.51 -7.63 -2.98
C GLU A 63 3.18 -6.20 -2.53
N TRP A 64 3.64 -5.22 -3.32
CA TRP A 64 3.33 -3.82 -3.09
C TRP A 64 1.96 -3.49 -3.66
N CYS A 65 1.32 -2.45 -3.15
CA CYS A 65 0.18 -1.84 -3.80
C CYS A 65 0.54 -0.42 -4.28
N SER A 66 -0.36 0.19 -5.03
CA SER A 66 -0.24 1.56 -5.49
C SER A 66 -0.58 2.57 -4.39
N THR A 67 -0.21 3.84 -4.60
CA THR A 67 -0.60 4.93 -3.70
C THR A 67 -2.11 5.16 -3.76
N ALA A 68 -2.71 5.09 -4.95
CA ALA A 68 -4.16 5.21 -5.13
C ALA A 68 -4.93 4.13 -4.35
N GLU A 69 -4.40 2.92 -4.22
CA GLU A 69 -5.02 1.87 -3.40
C GLU A 69 -4.98 2.20 -1.90
N TYR A 70 -3.88 2.76 -1.38
CA TYR A 70 -3.82 3.24 0.00
C TYR A 70 -4.84 4.35 0.26
N VAL A 71 -4.96 5.32 -0.66
CA VAL A 71 -5.96 6.40 -0.57
C VAL A 71 -7.36 5.81 -0.51
N LYS A 72 -7.69 4.91 -1.44
CA LYS A 72 -9.00 4.23 -1.47
C LYS A 72 -9.28 3.47 -0.16
N LEU A 73 -8.30 2.78 0.41
CA LEU A 73 -8.45 2.08 1.68
C LEU A 73 -8.76 3.06 2.83
N LEU A 74 -8.05 4.20 2.90
CA LEU A 74 -8.28 5.22 3.92
C LEU A 74 -9.65 5.89 3.77
N GLU A 75 -10.06 6.22 2.54
CA GLU A 75 -11.37 6.79 2.22
C GLU A 75 -12.51 5.85 2.64
N THR A 76 -12.37 4.54 2.39
CA THR A 76 -13.37 3.54 2.84
C THR A 76 -13.51 3.46 4.36
N MET A 77 -12.55 4.01 5.10
CA MET A 77 -12.55 4.09 6.57
C MET A 77 -12.93 5.48 7.09
N SER A 78 -13.50 6.34 6.23
CA SER A 78 -13.94 7.71 6.56
C SER A 78 -12.81 8.65 6.98
N LEU A 79 -11.57 8.37 6.57
CA LEU A 79 -10.46 9.32 6.65
C LEU A 79 -10.40 10.12 5.35
N GLN A 80 -10.17 11.44 5.47
CA GLN A 80 -10.04 12.39 4.37
C GLN A 80 -8.59 12.85 4.20
#